data_AF-A0A7C6A6M7-F1
#
_entry.id   AF-A0A7C6A6M7-F1
#
_cell.length_a   1.000
_cell.length_b   1.000
_cell.length_c   1.000
_cell.angle_alpha   90.00
_cell.angle_beta   90.00
_cell.angle_gamma   90.00
#
_symmetry.space_group_name_H-M   'P 1'
#
loop_
_entity.id
_entity.type
_entity.pdbx_description
1 polymer ?
#
loop_
_entity_poly.entity_id
_entity_poly.type
_entity_poly.pdbx_seq_one_letter_code
_entity_poly.pdbx_strand_id
1 'polypeptide(L)'
;MNEEIKIRKSLNYPPFSHLIRIISQNPNEKLAKQNIQKCSEILKNGNINFLGPTKCPIDKIKNKHRYHIIIKSNEIFATLDFIANNLYDKNLNFDVDPISFF
;
A
#
# COMPACT_ATOMS: atom_id res chain seq x y z
N MET A 1 -19.55 -24.83 -2.99
CA MET A 1 -20.29 -23.55 -2.88
C MET A 1 -20.38 -22.99 -1.45
N ASN A 2 -19.95 -23.71 -0.39
CA ASN A 2 -20.11 -23.29 1.01
C ASN A 2 -18.81 -22.95 1.78
N GLU A 3 -17.63 -23.10 1.18
CA GLU A 3 -16.37 -22.86 1.89
C GLU A 3 -15.92 -21.39 1.85
N GLU A 4 -16.13 -20.71 0.72
CA GLU A 4 -15.75 -19.31 0.53
C GLU A 4 -16.51 -18.34 1.46
N ILE A 5 -17.76 -18.65 1.78
CA ILE A 5 -18.61 -17.83 2.66
C ILE A 5 -18.26 -18.04 4.15
N LYS A 6 -17.77 -19.23 4.53
CA LYS A 6 -17.32 -19.54 5.89
C LYS A 6 -15.96 -18.93 6.21
N ILE A 7 -15.02 -18.96 5.26
CA ILE A 7 -13.70 -18.31 5.40
C ILE A 7 -13.86 -16.79 5.53
N ARG A 8 -14.79 -16.20 4.77
CA ARG A 8 -15.08 -14.75 4.85
C ARG A 8 -15.75 -14.33 6.17
N LYS A 9 -16.50 -15.21 6.83
CA LYS A 9 -17.12 -14.94 8.15
C LYS A 9 -16.16 -15.15 9.33
N SER A 10 -15.24 -16.12 9.28
CA SER A 10 -14.30 -16.38 10.39
C SER A 10 -13.20 -15.33 10.54
N LEU A 11 -12.97 -14.53 9.48
CA LEU A 11 -11.92 -13.50 9.44
C LEU A 11 -12.45 -12.08 9.63
N ASN A 12 -13.76 -11.87 9.79
CA ASN A 12 -14.32 -10.57 10.19
C ASN A 12 -13.98 -9.36 9.27
N TYR A 13 -13.84 -9.53 7.94
CA TYR A 13 -13.60 -8.41 7.01
C TYR A 13 -14.71 -8.22 5.96
N PRO A 14 -15.55 -7.19 6.13
CA PRO A 14 -16.44 -6.64 5.10
C PRO A 14 -16.25 -5.12 4.82
N PRO A 15 -16.64 -4.56 3.63
CA PRO A 15 -16.71 -5.21 2.30
C PRO A 15 -16.37 -4.29 1.07
N PHE A 16 -15.97 -4.88 -0.06
CA PHE A 16 -16.00 -4.35 -1.46
C PHE A 16 -14.97 -3.32 -1.98
N SER A 17 -14.17 -2.66 -1.15
CA SER A 17 -12.99 -1.93 -1.65
C SER A 17 -11.94 -1.86 -0.56
N HIS A 18 -10.76 -2.40 -0.84
CA HIS A 18 -9.67 -2.38 0.12
C HIS A 18 -8.71 -1.23 -0.23
N LEU A 19 -8.27 -0.55 0.82
CA LEU A 19 -7.27 0.50 0.71
C LEU A 19 -5.96 -0.04 1.24
N ILE A 20 -4.96 -0.15 0.35
CA ILE A 20 -3.61 -0.52 0.74
C ILE A 20 -2.77 0.74 0.70
N ARG A 21 -2.19 1.11 1.83
CA ARG A 21 -1.25 2.22 1.92
C ARG A 21 0.17 1.68 1.94
N ILE A 22 0.99 2.12 1.00
CA ILE A 22 2.42 1.83 0.94
C ILE A 22 3.16 3.08 1.41
N ILE A 23 4.02 2.95 2.41
CA ILE A 23 4.76 4.07 3.00
C ILE A 23 6.27 3.81 2.86
N SER A 24 6.97 4.73 2.23
CA SER A 24 8.43 4.82 2.33
C SER A 24 8.81 5.88 3.37
N GLN A 25 9.72 5.52 4.28
CA GLN A 25 10.22 6.41 5.31
C GLN A 25 11.74 6.37 5.38
N ASN A 26 12.39 7.52 5.29
CA ASN A 26 13.85 7.60 5.31
C ASN A 26 14.34 8.93 5.91
N PRO A 27 15.45 8.97 6.68
CA PRO A 27 16.06 10.24 7.10
C PRO A 27 16.42 11.18 5.95
N ASN A 28 16.73 10.62 4.77
CA ASN A 28 16.96 11.37 3.55
C ASN A 28 15.67 11.45 2.72
N GLU A 29 15.14 12.67 2.57
CA GLU A 29 13.91 12.94 1.80
C GLU A 29 13.99 12.43 0.36
N LYS A 30 15.14 12.60 -0.30
CA LYS A 30 15.34 12.18 -1.69
C LYS A 30 15.21 10.66 -1.81
N LEU A 31 15.76 9.91 -0.86
CA LEU A 31 15.63 8.44 -0.83
C LEU A 31 14.20 8.00 -0.57
N ALA A 32 13.49 8.61 0.39
CA ALA A 32 12.08 8.30 0.65
C ALA A 32 11.21 8.54 -0.61
N LYS A 33 11.45 9.67 -1.30
CA LYS A 33 10.76 10.01 -2.55
C LYS A 33 11.10 9.04 -3.68
N GLN A 34 12.38 8.73 -3.88
CA GLN A 34 12.82 7.82 -4.94
C GLN A 34 12.27 6.40 -4.75
N ASN A 35 12.25 5.91 -3.51
CA ASN A 35 11.68 4.60 -3.22
C ASN A 35 10.21 4.54 -3.58
N ILE A 36 9.40 5.52 -3.15
CA ILE A 36 7.98 5.52 -3.49
C ILE A 36 7.72 5.74 -4.98
N GLN A 37 8.60 6.46 -5.69
CA GLN A 37 8.52 6.63 -7.14
C GLN A 37 8.77 5.32 -7.87
N LYS A 38 9.78 4.55 -7.47
CA LYS A 38 10.00 3.19 -7.99
C LYS A 38 8.79 2.29 -7.77
N CYS A 39 8.17 2.35 -6.60
CA CYS A 39 6.93 1.62 -6.34
C CYS A 39 5.84 2.01 -7.33
N SER A 40 5.67 3.31 -7.60
CA SER A 40 4.67 3.80 -8.54
C SER A 40 4.89 3.27 -9.96
N GLU A 41 6.14 3.11 -10.39
CA GLU A 41 6.47 2.56 -11.71
C GLU A 41 6.10 1.07 -11.79
N ILE A 42 6.41 0.29 -10.75
CA ILE A 42 6.03 -1.12 -10.66
C ILE A 42 4.51 -1.28 -10.66
N LEU A 43 3.79 -0.47 -9.86
CA LEU A 43 2.32 -0.51 -9.82
C LEU A 43 1.70 -0.14 -11.18
N LYS A 44 2.27 0.84 -11.89
CA LYS A 44 1.83 1.20 -13.26
C LYS A 44 1.99 0.03 -14.22
N ASN A 45 3.12 -0.69 -14.15
CA ASN A 45 3.35 -1.87 -15.00
C ASN A 45 2.33 -2.99 -14.71
N GLY A 46 1.85 -3.08 -13.47
CA GLY A 46 0.77 -4.00 -13.07
C GLY A 46 -0.64 -3.52 -13.38
N ASN A 47 -0.81 -2.35 -14.03
CA ASN A 47 -2.11 -1.69 -14.24
C ASN A 47 -2.92 -1.50 -12.93
N ILE A 48 -2.24 -1.34 -11.80
CA ILE A 48 -2.89 -1.12 -10.51
C ILE A 48 -3.24 0.36 -10.38
N ASN A 49 -4.49 0.65 -10.03
CA ASN A 49 -4.94 2.02 -9.81
C ASN A 49 -4.53 2.51 -8.40
N PHE A 50 -3.88 3.67 -8.32
CA PHE A 50 -3.41 4.23 -7.06
C PHE A 50 -3.36 5.76 -7.04
N LEU A 51 -3.29 6.32 -5.85
CA LEU A 51 -3.14 7.75 -5.55
C LEU A 51 -1.71 8.02 -5.02
N GLY A 52 -1.11 9.12 -5.46
CA GLY A 52 0.30 9.43 -5.19
C GLY A 52 1.22 9.03 -6.34
N PRO A 53 2.55 8.93 -6.16
CA PRO A 53 3.29 9.07 -4.90
C PRO A 53 3.29 10.51 -4.36
N THR A 54 2.97 10.69 -3.07
CA THR A 54 2.95 12.01 -2.43
C THR A 54 3.54 11.97 -1.03
N LYS A 55 3.82 13.15 -0.45
CA LYS A 55 4.19 13.27 0.96
C LYS A 55 3.02 12.84 1.84
N CYS A 56 3.31 12.15 2.94
CA CYS A 56 2.29 11.92 3.97
C CYS A 56 1.84 13.27 4.57
N PRO A 57 0.59 13.37 5.09
CA PRO A 57 0.11 14.58 5.77
C PRO A 57 1.03 15.00 6.91
N ILE A 58 1.50 14.02 7.70
CA ILE A 58 2.66 14.18 8.57
C ILE A 58 3.90 13.83 7.78
N ASP A 59 4.59 14.86 7.30
CA ASP A 59 5.74 14.79 6.41
C ASP A 59 6.97 14.14 7.06
N LYS A 60 7.11 14.23 8.38
CA LYS A 60 8.26 13.71 9.13
C LYS A 60 7.88 13.13 10.50
N ILE A 61 8.32 11.90 10.78
CA ILE A 61 8.21 11.26 12.11
C ILE A 61 9.55 10.67 12.50
N LYS A 62 9.99 10.87 13.75
CA LYS A 62 11.27 10.34 14.28
C LYS A 62 12.46 10.63 13.35
N ASN A 63 12.52 11.87 12.87
CA ASN A 63 13.52 12.37 11.91
C ASN A 63 13.54 11.68 10.53
N LYS A 64 12.49 10.94 10.15
CA LYS A 64 12.35 10.30 8.83
C LYS A 64 11.24 10.96 8.01
N HIS A 65 11.58 11.36 6.79
CA HIS A 65 10.63 11.88 5.81
C HIS A 65 9.76 10.74 5.30
N ARG A 66 8.46 10.99 5.15
CA ARG A 66 7.47 9.97 4.81
C ARG A 66 6.76 10.31 3.50
N TYR A 67 6.76 9.35 2.60
CA TYR A 67 6.00 9.38 1.36
C TYR A 67 5.12 8.15 1.28
N HIS A 68 3.96 8.28 0.62
CA HIS A 68 3.05 7.17 0.47
C HIS A 68 2.37 7.11 -0.90
N ILE A 69 1.88 5.91 -1.20
CA ILE A 69 0.90 5.61 -2.23
C ILE A 69 -0.29 4.95 -1.56
N ILE A 70 -1.49 5.24 -2.06
CA ILE A 70 -2.72 4.58 -1.63
C ILE A 70 -3.29 3.84 -2.83
N ILE A 71 -3.38 2.53 -2.73
CA ILE A 71 -4.00 1.67 -3.74
C ILE A 71 -5.46 1.48 -3.34
N LYS A 72 -6.36 1.71 -4.29
CA LYS A 72 -7.77 1.34 -4.15
C LYS A 72 -8.01 0.13 -5.03
N SER A 73 -8.26 -1.01 -4.40
CA SER A 73 -8.47 -2.26 -5.13
C SER A 73 -9.87 -2.82 -4.94
N ASN A 74 -10.47 -3.21 -6.06
CA ASN A 74 -11.70 -4.01 -6.11
C ASN A 74 -11.38 -5.52 -6.12
N GLU A 75 -10.13 -5.89 -6.44
CA GLU A 75 -9.61 -7.25 -6.62
C GLU A 75 -8.41 -7.45 -5.66
N ILE A 76 -8.70 -7.50 -4.35
CA ILE A 76 -7.66 -7.44 -3.31
C ILE A 76 -6.65 -8.57 -3.40
N PHE A 77 -7.07 -9.80 -3.71
CA PHE A 77 -6.18 -10.95 -3.80
C PHE A 77 -5.16 -10.78 -4.93
N ALA A 78 -5.61 -10.45 -6.14
CA ALA A 78 -4.72 -10.19 -7.27
C ALA A 78 -3.76 -9.02 -7.00
N THR A 79 -4.23 -8.00 -6.29
CA THR A 79 -3.40 -6.84 -5.90
C THR A 79 -2.34 -7.24 -4.88
N LEU A 80 -2.70 -8.02 -3.87
CA LEU A 80 -1.77 -8.53 -2.85
C LEU A 80 -0.76 -9.49 -3.47
N ASP A 81 -1.18 -10.38 -4.36
CA ASP A 81 -0.29 -11.29 -5.09
C ASP A 81 0.70 -10.50 -5.94
N PHE A 82 0.24 -9.46 -6.65
CA PHE A 82 1.14 -8.59 -7.41
C PHE A 82 2.14 -7.89 -6.49
N ILE A 83 1.69 -7.33 -5.37
CA ILE A 83 2.56 -6.64 -4.40
C ILE A 83 3.58 -7.62 -3.82
N ALA A 84 3.16 -8.82 -3.40
CA ALA A 84 4.03 -9.82 -2.82
C ALA A 84 5.13 -10.26 -3.78
N ASN A 85 4.81 -10.41 -5.07
CA ASN A 85 5.75 -10.87 -6.09
C ASN A 85 6.65 -9.76 -6.66
N ASN A 86 6.21 -8.50 -6.66
CA ASN A 86 6.89 -7.42 -7.39
C ASN A 86 7.40 -6.26 -6.51
N LEU A 87 6.92 -6.13 -5.27
CA LEU A 87 7.17 -4.97 -4.41
C LEU A 87 7.85 -5.32 -3.08
N TYR A 88 8.48 -6.49 -2.99
CA TYR A 88 9.21 -6.90 -1.78
C TYR A 88 10.51 -6.07 -1.59
N ASP A 89 10.38 -4.91 -0.95
CA ASP A 89 11.49 -4.04 -0.55
C ASP A 89 11.38 -3.72 0.94
N LYS A 90 12.48 -3.94 1.68
CA LYS A 90 12.58 -3.66 3.13
C LYS A 90 12.38 -2.17 3.47
N ASN A 91 12.45 -1.29 2.47
CA ASN A 91 12.25 0.15 2.62
C ASN A 91 10.78 0.60 2.50
N LEU A 92 9.87 -0.34 2.28
CA LEU A 92 8.43 -0.10 2.14
C LEU A 92 7.68 -0.73 3.30
N ASN A 93 6.74 0.02 3.85
CA ASN A 93 5.81 -0.44 4.86
C ASN A 93 4.43 -0.53 4.22
N PHE A 94 3.76 -1.67 4.41
CA PHE A 94 2.44 -1.92 3.85
C PHE A 94 1.42 -1.91 4.99
N ASP A 95 0.39 -1.10 4.84
CA ASP A 95 -0.72 -0.96 5.78
C ASP A 95 -2.02 -1.26 5.03
N VAL A 96 -2.69 -2.34 5.43
CA VAL A 96 -3.92 -2.84 4.80
C VAL A 96 -5.09 -2.37 5.65
N ASP A 97 -5.99 -1.60 5.04
CA ASP A 97 -7.12 -0.92 5.71
C ASP A 97 -6.67 0.01 6.86
N PRO A 98 -5.84 1.04 6.55
CA PRO A 98 -5.35 1.98 7.55
C PRO A 98 -6.51 2.73 8.23
N ILE A 99 -6.54 2.68 9.56
CA ILE A 99 -7.57 3.33 10.40
C ILE A 99 -7.55 4.87 10.29
N SER A 100 -6.41 5.45 9.87
CA SER A 100 -6.27 6.88 9.60
C SER A 100 -5.28 7.16 8.48
N PHE A 101 -5.63 8.12 7.60
CA PHE A 101 -4.71 8.67 6.61
C PHE A 101 -3.98 9.92 7.09
N PHE A 102 -4.44 10.52 8.18
CA PHE A 102 -3.93 11.72 8.83
C PHE A 102 -2.72 11.41 9.72
#